data_AF-A0A2G8HQR2-F1
#
_entry.id   AF-A0A2G8HQR2-F1
#
_cell.length_a   1.000
_cell.length_b   1.000
_cell.length_c   1.000
_cell.angle_alpha   90.00
_cell.angle_beta   90.00
_cell.angle_gamma   90.00
#
_symmetry.space_group_name_H-M   'P 1'
#
loop_
_entity.id
_entity.type
_entity.pdbx_description
1 polymer ?
#
loop_
_entity_poly.entity_id
_entity_poly.type
_entity_poly.pdbx_seq_one_letter_code
_entity_poly.pdbx_strand_id
1 'polypeptide(L)'
;MVLIKLKDFQEIFIKSVQSGDNSLEGLIVPGGSLSKTEAVKVYSGDYYARLQDALGENYEAVWTVVGDDDFYSIGQEYIRKYPSELRDLTSYGEIFPDFLESLEIIDDYPFLRELALFEKEFWTIFHCERESFEVDWEKYLQDFSTLEFEFSKNLRIFKWNYRVNDIFQYRTTGFTDPDFDYDNPQSIMLYKGGANNTVKEITEENFLIIQELMNGKNLEEVIDTLDINLKEEDIQSTFSLLQQSRVFFPKKKNDEL
;
A
#
# COMPACT_ATOMS: atom_id res chain seq x y z
N MET A 1 42.79 19.78 -9.50
CA MET A 1 41.68 19.08 -8.82
C MET A 1 40.43 19.87 -9.13
N VAL A 2 39.52 19.31 -9.94
CA VAL A 2 38.26 20.00 -10.30
C VAL A 2 37.42 20.07 -9.03
N LEU A 3 37.15 21.27 -8.54
CA LEU A 3 36.23 21.51 -7.42
C LEU A 3 34.81 21.40 -7.96
N ILE A 4 34.25 20.19 -7.88
CA ILE A 4 32.83 19.94 -8.17
C ILE A 4 32.01 20.15 -6.89
N LYS A 5 30.82 20.76 -6.99
CA LYS A 5 29.91 20.84 -5.85
C LYS A 5 29.34 19.45 -5.57
N LEU A 6 29.06 19.15 -4.30
CA LEU A 6 28.52 17.85 -3.90
C LEU A 6 27.23 17.47 -4.65
N LYS A 7 26.35 18.44 -4.88
CA LYS A 7 25.11 18.24 -5.64
C LYS A 7 25.39 17.79 -7.09
N ASP A 8 26.28 18.49 -7.78
CA ASP A 8 26.63 18.19 -9.17
C ASP A 8 27.33 16.82 -9.28
N PHE A 9 28.17 16.46 -8.31
CA PHE A 9 28.75 15.12 -8.22
C PHE A 9 27.69 14.03 -8.00
N GLN A 10 26.73 14.26 -7.09
CA GLN A 10 25.63 13.31 -6.84
C GLN A 10 24.77 13.11 -8.09
N GLU A 11 24.47 14.17 -8.84
CA GLU A 11 23.69 14.08 -10.08
C GLU A 11 24.43 13.30 -11.18
N ILE A 12 25.73 13.54 -11.35
CA ILE A 12 26.57 12.77 -12.29
C ILE A 12 26.67 11.32 -11.83
N PHE A 13 26.81 11.08 -10.52
CA PHE A 13 26.89 9.75 -9.95
C PHE A 13 25.63 8.93 -10.21
N ILE A 14 24.46 9.51 -9.90
CA ILE A 14 23.16 8.86 -10.14
C ILE A 14 22.99 8.56 -11.63
N LYS A 15 23.28 9.51 -12.52
CA LYS A 15 23.15 9.31 -13.98
C LYS A 15 24.05 8.18 -14.49
N SER A 16 25.31 8.14 -14.07
CA SER A 16 26.24 7.09 -14.49
C SER A 16 25.85 5.71 -13.96
N VAL A 17 25.37 5.63 -12.72
CA VAL A 17 24.89 4.38 -12.11
C VAL A 17 23.61 3.87 -12.79
N GLN A 18 22.70 4.78 -13.19
CA GLN A 18 21.46 4.44 -13.89
C GLN A 18 21.70 4.02 -15.35
N SER A 19 22.58 4.73 -16.06
CA SER A 19 22.84 4.50 -17.50
C SER A 19 23.96 3.49 -17.76
N GLY A 20 24.75 3.15 -16.74
CA GLY A 20 25.98 2.37 -16.89
C GLY A 20 27.06 3.08 -17.71
N ASP A 21 26.97 4.41 -17.85
CA ASP A 21 27.92 5.20 -18.62
C ASP A 21 29.23 5.49 -17.86
N ASN A 22 30.25 5.92 -18.61
CA ASN A 22 31.58 6.18 -18.07
C ASN A 22 31.75 7.62 -17.53
N SER A 23 30.67 8.37 -17.33
CA SER A 23 30.75 9.79 -16.93
C SER A 23 31.35 9.98 -15.54
N LEU A 24 31.38 8.92 -14.72
CA LEU A 24 32.02 8.87 -13.40
C LEU A 24 33.53 8.54 -13.41
N GLU A 25 34.10 8.03 -14.50
CA GLU A 25 35.50 7.53 -14.50
C GLU A 25 36.52 8.61 -14.11
N GLY A 26 36.24 9.89 -14.40
CA GLY A 26 37.09 11.02 -14.00
C GLY A 26 36.95 11.46 -12.55
N LEU A 27 35.89 11.03 -11.85
CA LEU A 27 35.45 11.58 -10.57
C LEU A 27 35.53 10.57 -9.41
N ILE A 28 35.74 9.28 -9.70
CA ILE A 28 35.87 8.23 -8.68
C ILE A 28 37.32 7.74 -8.55
N VAL A 29 37.68 7.35 -7.33
CA VAL A 29 38.89 6.56 -7.05
C VAL A 29 38.41 5.14 -6.74
N PRO A 30 38.75 4.13 -7.55
CA PRO A 30 38.32 2.76 -7.32
C PRO A 30 38.93 2.22 -6.02
N GLY A 31 38.19 1.37 -5.33
CA GLY A 31 38.70 0.62 -4.18
C GLY A 31 39.52 -0.59 -4.63
N GLY A 32 40.66 -0.83 -3.99
CA GLY A 32 41.49 -2.01 -4.24
C GLY A 32 42.12 -2.04 -5.64
N SER A 33 42.01 -3.18 -6.34
CA SER A 33 42.62 -3.41 -7.66
C SER A 33 41.65 -3.20 -8.84
N LEU A 34 40.46 -2.68 -8.60
CA LEU A 34 39.46 -2.47 -9.64
C LEU A 34 39.86 -1.32 -10.57
N SER A 35 39.59 -1.46 -11.86
CA SER A 35 39.55 -0.33 -12.78
C SER A 35 38.36 0.58 -12.47
N LYS A 36 38.41 1.82 -12.95
CA LYS A 36 37.32 2.80 -12.79
C LYS A 36 36.02 2.30 -13.43
N THR A 37 36.11 1.68 -14.60
CA THR A 37 34.97 1.08 -15.30
C THR A 37 34.36 -0.08 -14.51
N GLU A 38 35.19 -0.95 -13.92
CA GLU A 38 34.71 -2.05 -13.05
C GLU A 38 34.05 -1.50 -11.80
N ALA A 39 34.60 -0.45 -11.18
CA ALA A 39 33.98 0.19 -10.02
C ALA A 39 32.60 0.76 -10.35
N VAL A 40 32.42 1.48 -11.48
CA VAL A 40 31.10 1.98 -11.91
C VAL A 40 30.12 0.83 -12.15
N LYS A 41 30.56 -0.27 -12.78
CA LYS A 41 29.73 -1.46 -13.00
C LYS A 41 29.27 -2.12 -11.70
N VAL A 42 30.15 -2.22 -10.70
CA VAL A 42 29.78 -2.73 -9.36
C VAL A 42 28.71 -1.85 -8.75
N TYR A 43 28.88 -0.52 -8.74
CA TYR A 43 27.86 0.39 -8.21
C TYR A 43 26.54 0.35 -8.98
N SER A 44 26.59 0.19 -10.30
CA SER A 44 25.39 0.01 -11.13
C SER A 44 24.67 -1.28 -10.78
N GLY A 45 25.41 -2.38 -10.60
CA GLY A 45 24.84 -3.66 -10.14
C GLY A 45 24.20 -3.53 -8.76
N ASP A 46 24.90 -2.92 -7.80
CA ASP A 46 24.39 -2.69 -6.44
C ASP A 46 23.14 -1.79 -6.43
N TYR A 47 23.05 -0.82 -7.35
CA TYR A 47 21.86 0.01 -7.52
C TYR A 47 20.64 -0.81 -7.95
N TYR A 48 20.78 -1.60 -9.01
CA TYR A 48 19.70 -2.46 -9.48
C TYR A 48 19.29 -3.49 -8.43
N ALA A 49 20.26 -4.15 -7.78
CA ALA A 49 19.98 -5.13 -6.74
C ALA A 49 19.17 -4.51 -5.58
N ARG A 50 19.56 -3.34 -5.09
CA ARG A 50 18.82 -2.66 -4.00
C ARG A 50 17.40 -2.27 -4.37
N LEU A 51 17.16 -1.86 -5.61
CA LEU A 51 15.82 -1.52 -6.07
C LEU A 51 14.97 -2.78 -6.27
N GLN A 52 15.57 -3.87 -6.73
CA GLN A 52 14.92 -5.16 -6.82
C GLN A 52 14.54 -5.69 -5.43
N ASP A 53 15.47 -5.60 -4.47
CA ASP A 53 15.23 -5.98 -3.07
C ASP A 53 14.12 -5.13 -2.46
N ALA A 54 14.13 -3.80 -2.67
CA ALA A 54 13.08 -2.91 -2.18
C ALA A 54 11.70 -3.24 -2.77
N LEU A 55 11.62 -3.62 -4.05
CA LEU A 55 10.36 -4.11 -4.63
C LEU A 55 9.94 -5.43 -3.98
N GLY A 56 10.86 -6.37 -3.77
CA GLY A 56 10.57 -7.66 -3.13
C GLY A 56 10.09 -7.54 -1.69
N GLU A 57 10.68 -6.61 -0.92
CA GLU A 57 10.25 -6.32 0.46
C GLU A 57 8.86 -5.66 0.51
N ASN A 58 8.55 -4.77 -0.44
CA ASN A 58 7.28 -4.06 -0.47
C ASN A 58 6.14 -4.86 -1.11
N TYR A 59 6.46 -5.84 -1.97
CA TYR A 59 5.50 -6.56 -2.81
C TYR A 59 5.69 -8.09 -2.76
N GLU A 60 5.82 -8.64 -1.55
CA GLU A 60 6.08 -10.07 -1.31
C GLU A 60 4.96 -10.98 -1.83
N ALA A 61 3.68 -10.60 -1.67
CA ALA A 61 2.57 -11.40 -2.19
C ALA A 61 2.50 -11.35 -3.71
N VAL A 62 2.77 -10.19 -4.33
CA VAL A 62 2.90 -10.10 -5.79
C VAL A 62 4.00 -11.04 -6.28
N TRP A 63 5.18 -10.99 -5.65
CA TRP A 63 6.30 -11.89 -5.96
C TRP A 63 5.89 -13.36 -5.79
N THR A 64 5.20 -13.70 -4.70
CA THR A 64 4.74 -15.07 -4.45
C THR A 64 3.79 -15.57 -5.54
N VAL A 65 2.93 -14.71 -6.09
CA VAL A 65 1.95 -15.07 -7.13
C VAL A 65 2.60 -15.28 -8.49
N VAL A 66 3.48 -14.36 -8.91
CA VAL A 66 4.09 -14.41 -10.26
C VAL A 66 5.35 -15.29 -10.31
N GLY A 67 5.98 -15.55 -9.16
CA GLY A 67 7.20 -16.32 -9.06
C GLY A 67 8.48 -15.53 -9.36
N ASP A 68 9.62 -16.17 -9.11
CA ASP A 68 10.95 -15.52 -9.11
C ASP A 68 11.33 -14.90 -10.47
N ASP A 69 11.19 -15.67 -11.55
CA ASP A 69 11.64 -15.24 -12.88
C ASP A 69 10.82 -14.06 -13.40
N ASP A 70 9.48 -14.13 -13.27
CA ASP A 70 8.58 -13.07 -13.71
C ASP A 70 8.72 -11.83 -12.82
N PHE A 71 8.79 -11.98 -11.50
CA PHE A 71 9.00 -10.85 -10.59
C PHE A 71 10.34 -10.15 -10.88
N TYR A 72 11.39 -10.90 -11.16
CA TYR A 72 12.70 -10.34 -11.54
C TYR A 72 12.64 -9.59 -12.87
N SER A 73 11.93 -10.14 -13.87
CA SER A 73 11.76 -9.47 -15.18
C SER A 73 10.95 -8.18 -15.05
N ILE A 74 9.80 -8.24 -14.37
CA ILE A 74 8.93 -7.09 -14.08
C ILE A 74 9.69 -6.01 -13.32
N GLY A 75 10.45 -6.39 -12.30
CA GLY A 75 11.27 -5.47 -11.50
C GLY A 75 12.32 -4.76 -12.36
N GLN A 76 13.02 -5.47 -13.25
CA GLN A 76 13.95 -4.83 -14.19
C GLN A 76 13.27 -3.83 -15.12
N GLU A 77 12.10 -4.15 -15.66
CA GLU A 77 11.34 -3.23 -16.51
C GLU A 77 10.87 -2.00 -15.74
N TYR A 78 10.36 -2.20 -14.52
CA TYR A 78 9.95 -1.11 -13.63
C TYR A 78 11.13 -0.19 -13.31
N ILE A 79 12.29 -0.73 -12.92
CA ILE A 79 13.48 0.05 -12.57
C ILE A 79 13.97 0.89 -13.77
N ARG A 80 13.92 0.33 -14.98
CA ARG A 80 14.30 1.07 -16.20
C ARG A 80 13.33 2.21 -16.51
N LYS A 81 12.03 2.00 -16.28
CA LYS A 81 10.97 2.97 -16.60
C LYS A 81 10.83 4.04 -15.50
N TYR A 82 11.06 3.67 -14.25
CA TYR A 82 10.90 4.51 -13.06
C TYR A 82 12.17 4.48 -12.19
N PRO A 83 13.30 5.00 -12.68
CA PRO A 83 14.55 4.96 -11.93
C PRO A 83 14.47 5.79 -10.65
N SER A 84 14.96 5.24 -9.53
CA SER A 84 15.09 5.97 -8.27
C SER A 84 16.27 6.95 -8.28
N GLU A 85 16.11 8.10 -7.63
CA GLU A 85 17.18 9.08 -7.36
C GLU A 85 18.08 8.69 -6.16
N LEU A 86 18.02 7.44 -5.67
CA LEU A 86 18.82 6.89 -4.55
C LEU A 86 18.57 7.51 -3.16
N ARG A 87 17.76 8.56 -3.03
CA ARG A 87 17.57 9.29 -1.76
C ARG A 87 16.47 8.72 -0.86
N ASP A 88 15.48 8.05 -1.43
CA ASP A 88 14.38 7.46 -0.68
C ASP A 88 14.03 6.11 -1.32
N LEU A 89 14.50 5.04 -0.69
CA LEU A 89 14.15 3.66 -1.06
C LEU A 89 12.89 3.18 -0.35
N THR A 90 12.51 3.82 0.76
CA THR A 90 11.34 3.44 1.55
C THR A 90 10.06 3.65 0.74
N SER A 91 10.00 4.72 -0.05
CA SER A 91 8.89 5.00 -0.96
C SER A 91 9.12 4.45 -2.38
N TYR A 92 10.11 3.57 -2.58
CA TYR A 92 10.36 3.04 -3.91
C TYR A 92 9.33 1.96 -4.27
N GLY A 93 8.72 2.09 -5.45
CA GLY A 93 7.65 1.22 -5.89
C GLY A 93 6.24 1.81 -5.73
N GLU A 94 6.09 3.09 -5.34
CA GLU A 94 4.77 3.72 -5.18
C GLU A 94 3.82 3.60 -6.39
N ILE A 95 4.38 3.57 -7.60
CA ILE A 95 3.67 3.47 -8.90
C ILE A 95 3.60 2.01 -9.38
N PHE A 96 4.21 1.06 -8.67
CA PHE A 96 4.27 -0.34 -9.06
C PHE A 96 2.90 -0.97 -9.31
N PRO A 97 1.84 -0.71 -8.50
CA PRO A 97 0.52 -1.26 -8.80
C PRO A 97 -0.05 -0.83 -10.15
N ASP A 98 0.04 0.47 -10.49
CA ASP A 98 -0.43 0.98 -11.78
C ASP A 98 0.48 0.54 -12.94
N PHE A 99 1.76 0.27 -12.65
CA PHE A 99 2.66 -0.31 -13.64
C PHE A 99 2.27 -1.74 -14.00
N LEU A 100 1.93 -2.57 -13.01
CA LEU A 100 1.42 -3.93 -13.22
C LEU A 100 0.17 -3.92 -14.08
N GLU A 101 -0.71 -2.91 -13.91
CA GLU A 101 -1.90 -2.69 -14.76
C GLU A 101 -1.59 -2.61 -16.26
N SER A 102 -0.38 -2.16 -16.60
CA SER A 102 0.05 -1.96 -17.99
C SER A 102 0.73 -3.17 -18.63
N LEU A 103 0.90 -4.27 -17.90
CA LEU A 103 1.61 -5.46 -18.36
C LEU A 103 0.65 -6.56 -18.81
N GLU A 104 1.09 -7.39 -19.77
CA GLU A 104 0.31 -8.53 -20.28
C GLU A 104 0.08 -9.61 -19.20
N ILE A 105 0.89 -9.65 -18.14
CA ILE A 105 0.76 -10.61 -17.03
C ILE A 105 -0.60 -10.52 -16.29
N ILE A 106 -1.32 -9.41 -16.43
CA ILE A 106 -2.67 -9.28 -15.87
C ILE A 106 -3.69 -10.17 -16.56
N ASP A 107 -3.45 -10.58 -17.81
CA ASP A 107 -4.33 -11.54 -18.48
C ASP A 107 -4.32 -12.89 -17.74
N ASP A 108 -3.17 -13.27 -17.16
CA ASP A 108 -3.01 -14.47 -16.34
C ASP A 108 -3.41 -14.24 -14.87
N TYR A 109 -3.16 -13.03 -14.34
CA TYR A 109 -3.45 -12.64 -12.96
C TYR A 109 -4.25 -11.32 -12.88
N PRO A 110 -5.58 -11.36 -13.11
CA PRO A 110 -6.40 -10.14 -13.19
C PRO A 110 -6.44 -9.29 -11.91
N PHE A 111 -6.12 -9.87 -10.76
CA PHE A 111 -6.14 -9.23 -9.43
C PHE A 111 -4.80 -8.60 -9.02
N LEU A 112 -3.77 -8.69 -9.87
CA LEU A 112 -2.39 -8.36 -9.47
C LEU A 112 -2.22 -6.90 -9.04
N ARG A 113 -2.95 -6.00 -9.70
CA ARG A 113 -3.00 -4.58 -9.35
C ARG A 113 -3.58 -4.36 -7.96
N GLU A 114 -4.74 -4.96 -7.67
CA GLU A 114 -5.42 -4.85 -6.39
C GLU A 114 -4.58 -5.45 -5.26
N LEU A 115 -3.89 -6.57 -5.53
CA LEU A 115 -2.95 -7.18 -4.60
C LEU A 115 -1.81 -6.22 -4.26
N ALA A 116 -1.16 -5.64 -5.27
CA ALA A 116 -0.08 -4.68 -5.06
C ALA A 116 -0.55 -3.42 -4.30
N LEU A 117 -1.74 -2.90 -4.62
CA LEU A 117 -2.33 -1.78 -3.87
C LEU A 117 -2.57 -2.15 -2.40
N PHE A 118 -3.04 -3.37 -2.14
CA PHE A 118 -3.27 -3.83 -0.79
C PHE A 118 -1.97 -3.96 0.00
N GLU A 119 -0.91 -4.55 -0.56
CA GLU A 119 0.39 -4.67 0.11
C GLU A 119 0.98 -3.30 0.46
N LYS A 120 0.92 -2.38 -0.50
CA LYS A 120 1.36 -0.99 -0.32
C LYS A 120 0.64 -0.33 0.86
N GLU A 121 -0.69 -0.38 0.89
CA GLU A 121 -1.46 0.20 2.00
C GLU A 121 -1.25 -0.57 3.31
N PHE A 122 -1.06 -1.89 3.26
CA PHE A 122 -0.72 -2.70 4.42
C PHE A 122 0.58 -2.18 5.08
N TRP A 123 1.64 -2.02 4.31
CA TRP A 123 2.90 -1.48 4.83
C TRP A 123 2.80 -0.02 5.24
N THR A 124 2.00 0.78 4.55
CA THR A 124 1.72 2.18 4.93
C THR A 124 1.10 2.25 6.34
N ILE A 125 0.09 1.41 6.61
CA ILE A 125 -0.58 1.36 7.93
C ILE A 125 0.33 0.69 8.98
N PHE A 126 1.19 -0.24 8.57
CA PHE A 126 2.17 -0.86 9.47
C PHE A 126 3.20 0.16 9.97
N HIS A 127 3.65 1.09 9.14
CA HIS A 127 4.63 2.11 9.50
C HIS A 127 4.02 3.38 10.11
N CYS A 128 2.72 3.63 9.91
CA CYS A 128 2.07 4.81 10.47
C CYS A 128 1.96 4.76 12.01
N GLU A 129 1.89 5.94 12.64
CA GLU A 129 1.58 6.04 14.06
C GLU A 129 0.16 5.52 14.36
N ARG A 130 -0.01 4.95 15.55
CA ARG A 130 -1.32 4.46 15.97
C ARG A 130 -2.16 5.61 16.50
N GLU A 131 -3.21 5.98 15.76
CA GLU A 131 -4.32 6.77 16.27
C GLU A 131 -5.43 5.83 16.77
N SER A 132 -5.90 6.04 18.00
CA SER A 132 -7.01 5.29 18.58
C SER A 132 -7.74 6.15 19.60
N PHE A 133 -9.06 6.03 19.64
CA PHE A 133 -9.92 6.93 20.40
C PHE A 133 -10.79 6.17 21.40
N GLU A 134 -10.85 6.66 22.63
CA GLU A 134 -11.82 6.22 23.63
C GLU A 134 -12.98 7.21 23.66
N VAL A 135 -14.13 6.75 23.21
CA VAL A 135 -15.35 7.57 23.12
C VAL A 135 -16.37 7.04 24.11
N ASP A 136 -16.92 7.94 24.91
CA ASP A 136 -18.06 7.69 25.78
C ASP A 136 -19.35 7.80 24.98
N TRP A 137 -19.74 6.70 24.34
CA TRP A 137 -20.90 6.65 23.44
C TRP A 137 -22.24 6.91 24.14
N GLU A 138 -22.32 6.77 25.47
CA GLU A 138 -23.55 7.06 26.25
C GLU A 138 -24.01 8.51 26.08
N LYS A 139 -23.07 9.44 25.89
CA LYS A 139 -23.34 10.87 25.67
C LYS A 139 -24.02 11.17 24.34
N TYR A 140 -23.93 10.24 23.39
CA TYR A 140 -24.29 10.44 22.00
C TYR A 140 -25.52 9.64 21.58
N LEU A 141 -26.10 8.84 22.49
CA LEU A 141 -27.20 7.92 22.18
C LEU A 141 -28.45 8.61 21.60
N GLN A 142 -28.76 9.83 22.02
CA GLN A 142 -29.96 10.55 21.56
C GLN A 142 -29.83 11.10 20.15
N ASP A 143 -28.64 11.59 19.79
CA ASP A 143 -28.39 12.28 18.52
C ASP A 143 -27.58 11.43 17.53
N PHE A 144 -27.34 10.16 17.85
CA PHE A 144 -26.40 9.29 17.15
C PHE A 144 -26.63 9.24 15.64
N SER A 145 -27.89 9.21 15.22
CA SER A 145 -28.26 9.13 13.81
C SER A 145 -27.82 10.36 13.00
N THR A 146 -27.72 11.52 13.65
CA THR A 146 -27.35 12.81 13.05
C THR A 146 -25.88 13.18 13.24
N LEU A 147 -25.08 12.29 13.86
CA LEU A 147 -23.66 12.55 14.08
C LEU A 147 -22.87 12.34 12.81
N GLU A 148 -21.98 13.30 12.54
CA GLU A 148 -20.86 13.10 11.63
C GLU A 148 -19.69 12.47 12.39
N PHE A 149 -18.90 11.66 11.70
CA PHE A 149 -17.75 10.98 12.27
C PHE A 149 -16.46 11.41 11.60
N GLU A 150 -15.37 11.39 12.36
CA GLU A 150 -14.02 11.41 11.84
C GLU A 150 -13.37 10.04 12.08
N PHE A 151 -12.43 9.69 11.20
CA PHE A 151 -11.75 8.40 11.19
C PHE A 151 -10.24 8.59 11.33
N SER A 152 -9.59 7.64 11.98
CA SER A 152 -8.13 7.64 12.11
C SER A 152 -7.45 7.48 10.76
N LYS A 153 -6.26 8.07 10.62
CA LYS A 153 -5.44 7.93 9.40
C LYS A 153 -4.96 6.51 9.16
N ASN A 154 -5.01 5.67 10.19
CA ASN A 154 -4.62 4.28 10.17
C ASN A 154 -5.77 3.30 9.83
N LEU A 155 -6.90 3.81 9.32
CA LEU A 155 -7.99 3.00 8.76
C LEU A 155 -7.98 3.07 7.23
N ARG A 156 -8.16 1.91 6.59
CA ARG A 156 -8.52 1.77 5.18
C ARG A 156 -9.63 0.75 5.03
N ILE A 157 -10.47 0.94 4.02
CA ILE A 157 -11.43 -0.05 3.57
C ILE A 157 -11.19 -0.31 2.08
N PHE A 158 -11.39 -1.56 1.66
CA PHE A 158 -11.25 -1.96 0.27
C PHE A 158 -12.42 -2.83 -0.14
N LYS A 159 -12.79 -2.73 -1.42
CA LYS A 159 -13.72 -3.62 -2.08
C LYS A 159 -13.16 -3.96 -3.45
N TRP A 160 -13.05 -5.25 -3.73
CA TRP A 160 -12.55 -5.77 -5.00
C TRP A 160 -13.48 -6.86 -5.50
N ASN A 161 -13.37 -7.16 -6.79
CA ASN A 161 -14.06 -8.30 -7.41
C ASN A 161 -13.35 -9.63 -7.13
N TYR A 162 -12.19 -9.59 -6.46
CA TYR A 162 -11.33 -10.72 -6.19
C TYR A 162 -11.06 -10.91 -4.70
N ARG A 163 -10.72 -12.14 -4.31
CA ARG A 163 -10.33 -12.54 -2.94
C ARG A 163 -8.89 -12.14 -2.59
N VAL A 164 -8.59 -10.84 -2.71
CA VAL A 164 -7.24 -10.28 -2.59
C VAL A 164 -6.60 -10.53 -1.23
N ASN A 165 -7.36 -10.41 -0.13
CA ASN A 165 -6.79 -10.64 1.21
C ASN A 165 -6.44 -12.11 1.42
N ASP A 166 -7.21 -13.05 0.87
CA ASP A 166 -6.89 -14.47 0.92
C ASP A 166 -5.61 -14.76 0.13
N ILE A 167 -5.49 -14.20 -1.09
CA ILE A 167 -4.27 -14.27 -1.91
C ILE A 167 -3.07 -13.72 -1.14
N PHE A 168 -3.22 -12.56 -0.51
CA PHE A 168 -2.18 -11.92 0.29
C PHE A 168 -1.68 -12.79 1.44
N GLN A 169 -2.52 -13.65 2.06
CA GLN A 169 -2.06 -14.53 3.14
C GLN A 169 -1.06 -15.59 2.65
N TYR A 170 -1.12 -15.99 1.37
CA TYR A 170 -0.21 -17.00 0.82
C TYR A 170 1.25 -16.54 0.79
N ARG A 171 1.58 -15.25 0.93
CA ARG A 171 2.97 -14.79 1.05
C ARG A 171 3.73 -15.52 2.17
N THR A 172 3.03 -15.90 3.24
CA THR A 172 3.62 -16.60 4.39
C THR A 172 3.77 -18.11 4.21
N THR A 173 2.99 -18.71 3.31
CA THR A 173 2.93 -20.17 3.11
C THR A 173 3.44 -20.61 1.74
N GLY A 174 3.65 -19.66 0.82
CA GLY A 174 3.75 -19.89 -0.62
C GLY A 174 2.37 -20.07 -1.26
N PHE A 175 2.18 -19.51 -2.46
CA PHE A 175 0.97 -19.72 -3.26
C PHE A 175 1.02 -21.13 -3.88
N THR A 176 0.27 -22.05 -3.30
CA THR A 176 0.38 -23.50 -3.58
C THR A 176 -0.94 -24.14 -3.97
N ASP A 177 -2.01 -23.35 -4.05
CA ASP A 177 -3.35 -23.84 -4.35
C ASP A 177 -3.75 -23.50 -5.79
N PRO A 178 -3.66 -24.46 -6.72
CA PRO A 178 -4.03 -24.25 -8.12
C PRO A 178 -5.55 -24.12 -8.33
N ASP A 179 -6.36 -24.53 -7.35
CA ASP A 179 -7.82 -24.51 -7.43
C ASP A 179 -8.43 -23.36 -6.59
N PHE A 180 -7.60 -22.42 -6.13
CA PHE A 180 -8.05 -21.29 -5.32
C PHE A 180 -9.00 -20.39 -6.13
N ASP A 181 -10.25 -20.31 -5.67
CA ASP A 181 -11.28 -19.49 -6.30
C ASP A 181 -11.13 -18.02 -5.90
N TYR A 182 -10.30 -17.31 -6.67
CA TYR A 182 -10.05 -15.89 -6.48
C TYR A 182 -11.15 -14.99 -7.05
N ASP A 183 -12.04 -15.48 -7.92
CA ASP A 183 -13.01 -14.69 -8.69
C ASP A 183 -14.31 -14.44 -7.92
N ASN A 184 -14.17 -14.06 -6.66
CA ASN A 184 -15.28 -13.69 -5.80
C ASN A 184 -15.04 -12.32 -5.16
N PRO A 185 -16.06 -11.44 -5.12
CA PRO A 185 -15.94 -10.16 -4.47
C PRO A 185 -15.56 -10.28 -2.99
N GLN A 186 -14.67 -9.40 -2.55
CA GLN A 186 -14.25 -9.32 -1.16
C GLN A 186 -14.25 -7.85 -0.71
N SER A 187 -14.84 -7.61 0.46
CA SER A 187 -14.74 -6.33 1.15
C SER A 187 -13.96 -6.50 2.44
N ILE A 188 -12.99 -5.62 2.69
CA ILE A 188 -12.13 -5.71 3.86
C ILE A 188 -11.96 -4.36 4.56
N MET A 189 -11.69 -4.44 5.85
CA MET A 189 -11.29 -3.34 6.71
C MET A 189 -9.87 -3.60 7.22
N LEU A 190 -8.96 -2.68 6.94
CA LEU A 190 -7.56 -2.69 7.38
C LEU A 190 -7.35 -1.58 8.41
N TYR A 191 -6.90 -1.93 9.61
CA TYR A 191 -6.59 -0.95 10.64
C TYR A 191 -5.50 -1.40 11.61
N LYS A 192 -4.96 -0.47 12.41
CA LYS A 192 -3.94 -0.78 13.41
C LYS A 192 -4.54 -1.14 14.77
N GLY A 193 -4.75 -2.45 15.01
CA GLY A 193 -5.31 -3.02 16.24
C GLY A 193 -4.35 -3.12 17.43
N GLY A 194 -3.25 -2.36 17.43
CA GLY A 194 -2.17 -2.46 18.42
C GLY A 194 -0.83 -2.08 17.79
N ALA A 195 0.19 -2.90 18.02
CA ALA A 195 1.47 -2.78 17.30
C ALA A 195 1.37 -3.26 15.84
N ASN A 196 0.44 -4.18 15.56
CA ASN A 196 0.29 -4.82 14.26
C ASN A 196 -0.99 -4.37 13.54
N ASN A 197 -1.00 -4.58 12.23
CA ASN A 197 -2.19 -4.44 11.40
C ASN A 197 -3.20 -5.54 11.74
N THR A 198 -4.47 -5.21 11.57
CA THR A 198 -5.62 -6.11 11.64
C THR A 198 -6.37 -5.97 10.33
N VAL A 199 -6.58 -7.10 9.66
CA VAL A 199 -7.41 -7.18 8.46
C VAL A 199 -8.66 -7.98 8.83
N LYS A 200 -9.83 -7.40 8.60
CA LYS A 200 -11.12 -8.08 8.78
C LYS A 200 -11.88 -8.08 7.48
N GLU A 201 -12.37 -9.25 7.07
CA GLU A 201 -13.42 -9.33 6.05
C GLU A 201 -14.72 -8.76 6.64
N ILE A 202 -15.40 -7.95 5.84
CA ILE A 202 -16.65 -7.28 6.20
C ILE A 202 -17.68 -7.54 5.09
N THR A 203 -18.97 -7.41 5.40
CA THR A 203 -20.00 -7.56 4.37
C THR A 203 -19.99 -6.37 3.40
N GLU A 204 -20.65 -6.54 2.25
CA GLU A 204 -20.82 -5.45 1.29
C GLU A 204 -21.60 -4.28 1.91
N GLU A 205 -22.63 -4.56 2.72
CA GLU A 205 -23.41 -3.56 3.43
C GLU A 205 -22.56 -2.80 4.44
N ASN A 206 -21.71 -3.50 5.22
CA ASN A 206 -20.78 -2.85 6.13
C ASN A 206 -19.83 -1.92 5.36
N PHE A 207 -19.28 -2.36 4.23
CA PHE A 207 -18.39 -1.53 3.41
C PHE A 207 -19.10 -0.26 2.93
N LEU A 208 -20.31 -0.38 2.39
CA LEU A 208 -21.07 0.76 1.88
C LEU A 208 -21.43 1.76 2.98
N ILE A 209 -21.86 1.28 4.16
CA ILE A 209 -22.13 2.15 5.30
C ILE A 209 -20.85 2.88 5.73
N ILE A 210 -19.73 2.16 5.94
CA ILE A 210 -18.47 2.79 6.39
C ILE A 210 -17.98 3.80 5.35
N GLN A 211 -18.07 3.48 4.05
CA GLN A 211 -17.66 4.37 2.97
C GLN A 211 -18.43 5.69 2.99
N GLU A 212 -19.75 5.64 3.14
CA GLU A 212 -20.57 6.86 3.17
C GLU A 212 -20.35 7.68 4.45
N LEU A 213 -20.14 7.02 5.60
CA LEU A 213 -19.75 7.71 6.83
C LEU A 213 -18.37 8.39 6.67
N MET A 214 -17.41 7.75 6.01
CA MET A 214 -16.09 8.34 5.69
C MET A 214 -16.20 9.51 4.71
N ASN A 215 -17.22 9.51 3.85
CA ASN A 215 -17.57 10.63 2.95
C ASN A 215 -18.24 11.81 3.68
N GLY A 216 -18.43 11.70 5.00
CA GLY A 216 -18.95 12.76 5.85
C GLY A 216 -20.46 12.76 6.03
N LYS A 217 -21.16 11.72 5.57
CA LYS A 217 -22.60 11.56 5.83
C LYS A 217 -22.84 11.08 7.24
N ASN A 218 -23.98 11.48 7.81
CA ASN A 218 -24.51 10.88 9.03
C ASN A 218 -25.37 9.63 8.73
N LEU A 219 -25.78 8.88 9.75
CA LEU A 219 -26.52 7.64 9.56
C LEU A 219 -27.88 7.83 8.87
N GLU A 220 -28.60 8.91 9.15
CA GLU A 220 -29.88 9.20 8.46
C GLU A 220 -29.67 9.37 6.96
N GLU A 221 -28.67 10.15 6.58
CA GLU A 221 -28.30 10.36 5.18
C GLU A 221 -27.81 9.08 4.49
N VAL A 222 -27.12 8.20 5.22
CA VAL A 222 -26.69 6.88 4.71
C VAL A 222 -27.89 6.00 4.40
N ILE A 223 -28.86 5.93 5.33
CA ILE A 223 -30.10 5.17 5.14
C ILE A 223 -30.92 5.71 3.95
N ASP A 224 -30.96 7.04 3.79
CA ASP A 224 -31.68 7.68 2.68
C ASP A 224 -30.95 7.55 1.33
N THR A 225 -29.60 7.51 1.33
CA THR A 225 -28.81 7.42 0.09
C THR A 225 -28.80 6.01 -0.48
N LEU A 226 -28.60 5.01 0.39
CA LEU A 226 -28.44 3.64 -0.06
C LEU A 226 -29.83 3.11 -0.44
N ASP A 227 -30.10 3.05 -1.75
CA ASP A 227 -31.31 2.45 -2.37
C ASP A 227 -31.34 0.91 -2.22
N ILE A 228 -30.67 0.41 -1.18
CA ILE A 228 -30.50 -0.98 -0.81
C ILE A 228 -31.32 -1.16 0.46
N ASN A 229 -32.02 -2.29 0.58
CA ASN A 229 -32.80 -2.62 1.76
C ASN A 229 -31.88 -3.00 2.94
N LEU A 230 -31.19 -2.00 3.50
CA LEU A 230 -30.33 -2.14 4.67
C LEU A 230 -31.16 -2.66 5.84
N LYS A 231 -30.70 -3.74 6.45
CA LYS A 231 -31.33 -4.27 7.66
C LYS A 231 -30.72 -3.57 8.87
N GLU A 232 -31.48 -3.56 9.96
CA GLU A 232 -30.99 -3.08 11.24
C GLU A 232 -29.72 -3.83 11.70
N GLU A 233 -29.62 -5.12 11.36
CA GLU A 233 -28.44 -5.97 11.64
C GLU A 233 -27.17 -5.48 10.92
N ASP A 234 -27.29 -4.93 9.72
CA ASP A 234 -26.15 -4.41 8.95
C ASP A 234 -25.60 -3.14 9.62
N ILE A 235 -26.49 -2.28 10.11
CA ILE A 235 -26.13 -1.07 10.86
C ILE A 235 -25.48 -1.44 12.19
N GLN A 236 -26.10 -2.33 12.96
CA GLN A 236 -25.60 -2.76 14.27
C GLN A 236 -24.22 -3.44 14.16
N SER A 237 -24.05 -4.35 13.19
CA SER A 237 -22.77 -5.01 12.94
C SER A 237 -21.69 -4.01 12.52
N THR A 238 -22.01 -3.03 11.66
CA THR A 238 -21.08 -1.97 11.25
C THR A 238 -20.55 -1.19 12.44
N PHE A 239 -21.43 -0.67 13.29
CA PHE A 239 -21.00 0.14 14.44
C PHE A 239 -20.29 -0.71 15.50
N SER A 240 -20.65 -1.99 15.66
CA SER A 240 -19.90 -2.92 16.50
C SER A 240 -18.46 -3.09 16.01
N LEU A 241 -18.24 -3.25 14.70
CA LEU A 241 -16.91 -3.34 14.09
C LEU A 241 -16.09 -2.05 14.30
N LEU A 242 -16.70 -0.88 14.09
CA LEU A 242 -16.06 0.42 14.26
C LEU A 242 -15.70 0.70 15.74
N GLN A 243 -16.58 0.35 16.67
CA GLN A 243 -16.33 0.52 18.11
C GLN A 243 -15.23 -0.40 18.62
N GLN A 244 -15.20 -1.66 18.17
CA GLN A 244 -14.13 -2.60 18.54
C GLN A 244 -12.76 -2.18 18.01
N SER A 245 -12.71 -1.59 16.82
CA SER A 245 -11.46 -1.14 16.20
C SER A 245 -10.94 0.18 16.80
N ARG A 246 -11.82 1.01 17.39
CA ARG A 246 -11.46 2.30 18.02
C ARG A 246 -10.78 3.29 17.05
N VAL A 247 -11.21 3.25 15.79
CA VAL A 247 -10.67 4.03 14.66
C VAL A 247 -11.58 5.17 14.22
N PHE A 248 -12.67 5.42 14.95
CA PHE A 248 -13.62 6.47 14.61
C PHE A 248 -14.10 7.19 15.87
N PHE A 249 -14.50 8.44 15.70
CA PHE A 249 -14.98 9.29 16.79
C PHE A 249 -15.97 10.34 16.26
N PRO A 250 -16.88 10.87 17.10
CA PRO A 250 -17.77 11.94 16.71
C PRO A 250 -16.97 13.17 16.29
N LYS A 251 -17.26 13.70 15.11
CA LYS A 251 -16.76 15.00 14.69
C LYS A 251 -17.34 16.03 15.66
N LYS A 252 -16.48 16.81 16.30
CA LYS A 252 -16.96 17.90 17.16
C LYS A 252 -17.77 18.85 16.29
N LYS A 253 -19.09 18.94 16.52
CA LYS A 253 -19.88 20.08 16.01
C LYS A 253 -19.15 21.33 16.52
N ASN A 254 -18.74 22.20 15.60
CA ASN A 254 -18.04 23.44 15.91
C ASN A 254 -18.69 24.13 17.11
N ASP A 255 -18.06 24.05 18.27
CA ASP A 255 -18.19 25.00 19.36
C ASP A 255 -16.89 24.95 20.19
N GLU A 256 -16.24 26.12 20.23
CA GLU A 256 -15.18 26.57 21.14
C GLU A 256 -13.72 26.14 20.86
N LEU A 257 -13.07 26.95 20.01
CA LEU A 257 -11.72 27.47 20.26
C LEU A 257 -11.80 28.58 21.32
#